data_AF-A0A4R4PKZ3-F1
#
_entry.id   AF-A0A4R4PKZ3-F1
#
_cell.length_a   1.000
_cell.length_b   1.000
_cell.length_c   1.000
_cell.angle_alpha   90.00
_cell.angle_beta   90.00
_cell.angle_gamma   90.00
#
_symmetry.space_group_name_H-M   'P 1'
#
loop_
_entity.id
_entity.type
_entity.pdbx_description
1 polymer ?
#
loop_
_entity_poly.entity_id
_entity_poly.type
_entity_poly.pdbx_seq_one_letter_code
_entity_poly.pdbx_strand_id
1 'polypeptide(L)' 'MATLHVHDLSDGALAELTVRAARSRQSVQAYARTLLEQEAATPTTENVIARIRERVTARLSASVAIADVQSGRERA' A
#
# COMPACT_ATOMS: atom_id res chain seq x y z
N MET A 1 2.78 -17.84 0.41
CA MET A 1 1.49 -17.66 -0.30
C MET A 1 0.40 -17.57 0.73
N ALA A 2 -0.54 -16.65 0.57
CA ALA A 2 -1.70 -16.51 1.46
C ALA A 2 -2.97 -16.95 0.71
N THR A 3 -3.90 -17.57 1.42
CA THR A 3 -5.20 -17.98 0.89
C THR A 3 -6.27 -17.09 1.50
N LEU A 4 -7.16 -16.53 0.65
CA LEU A 4 -8.30 -15.72 1.06
C LEU A 4 -9.59 -16.43 0.69
N HIS A 5 -10.48 -16.60 1.66
CA HIS A 5 -11.85 -17.04 1.44
C HIS A 5 -12.79 -15.85 1.55
N VAL A 6 -13.65 -15.67 0.54
CA VAL A 6 -14.68 -14.63 0.53
C VAL A 6 -16.01 -15.33 0.75
N HIS A 7 -16.66 -15.00 1.87
CA HIS A 7 -17.98 -15.52 2.23
C HIS A 7 -19.06 -14.51 1.87
N ASP A 8 -20.29 -15.00 1.70
CA ASP A 8 -21.48 -14.18 1.47
C ASP A 8 -21.37 -13.23 0.26
N LEU A 9 -20.66 -13.66 -0.78
CA LEU A 9 -20.61 -12.93 -2.04
C LEU A 9 -21.97 -13.03 -2.72
N SER A 10 -22.54 -11.88 -3.10
CA SER A 10 -23.83 -11.88 -3.79
C SER A 10 -23.72 -12.59 -5.15
N ASP A 11 -24.78 -13.31 -5.52
CA ASP A 11 -24.85 -14.04 -6.80
C ASP A 11 -24.60 -13.10 -8.00
N GLY A 12 -25.11 -11.86 -7.92
CA GLY A 12 -24.88 -10.84 -8.94
C GLY A 12 -23.42 -10.44 -9.07
N ALA A 13 -22.69 -10.29 -7.96
CA ALA A 13 -21.27 -9.99 -7.99
C ALA A 13 -20.46 -11.17 -8.55
N LEU A 14 -20.80 -12.40 -8.16
CA LEU A 14 -20.15 -13.60 -8.69
C LEU A 14 -20.38 -13.75 -10.21
N ALA A 15 -21.60 -13.50 -10.69
CA ALA A 15 -21.94 -13.55 -12.11
C ALA A 15 -21.13 -12.52 -12.91
N GLU A 16 -21.08 -11.28 -12.45
CA GLU A 16 -20.33 -10.21 -13.12
C GLU A 16 -18.81 -10.51 -13.14
N LEU A 17 -18.25 -10.97 -12.02
CA LEU A 17 -16.84 -11.38 -11.97
C LEU A 17 -16.55 -12.55 -12.92
N THR A 18 -17.48 -13.49 -13.06
CA THR A 18 -17.35 -14.62 -13.99
C THR A 18 -17.28 -14.14 -15.44
N VAL A 19 -18.17 -13.23 -15.84
CA VAL A 19 -18.16 -12.63 -17.18
C VAL A 19 -16.85 -11.90 -17.46
N ARG A 20 -16.37 -11.10 -16.50
CA ARG A 20 -15.11 -10.34 -16.65
C ARG A 20 -13.87 -11.23 -16.70
N ALA A 21 -13.84 -12.27 -15.88
CA ALA A 21 -12.78 -13.27 -15.88
C ALA A 21 -12.72 -14.01 -17.21
N ALA A 22 -13.87 -14.44 -17.75
CA ALA A 22 -13.95 -15.09 -19.06
C ALA A 22 -13.45 -14.18 -20.20
N ARG A 23 -13.85 -12.90 -20.20
CA ARG A 23 -13.35 -11.90 -21.17
C ARG A 23 -11.83 -11.72 -21.11
N SER A 24 -11.26 -11.85 -19.91
CA SER A 24 -9.82 -11.74 -19.67
C SER A 24 -9.07 -13.07 -19.82
N ARG A 25 -9.76 -14.16 -20.21
CA ARG A 25 -9.24 -15.54 -20.29
C ARG A 25 -8.60 -16.03 -18.98
N GLN A 26 -9.20 -15.65 -17.86
CA GLN A 26 -8.75 -16.02 -16.52
C GLN A 26 -9.84 -16.83 -15.82
N SER A 27 -9.44 -17.64 -14.84
CA SER A 27 -10.40 -18.16 -13.85
C SER A 27 -10.90 -17.01 -12.97
N VAL A 28 -12.08 -17.16 -12.36
CA VAL A 28 -12.64 -16.15 -11.45
C VAL A 28 -11.68 -15.84 -10.29
N GLN A 29 -11.03 -16.87 -9.76
CA GLN A 29 -10.03 -16.74 -8.68
C GLN A 29 -8.81 -15.95 -9.13
N ALA A 30 -8.29 -16.21 -10.33
CA ALA A 30 -7.15 -15.48 -10.87
C ALA A 30 -7.48 -14.01 -11.14
N TYR A 31 -8.66 -13.74 -11.69
CA TYR A 31 -9.15 -12.38 -11.93
C TYR A 31 -9.36 -11.60 -10.62
N ALA A 32 -9.99 -12.22 -9.62
CA ALA A 32 -10.18 -11.63 -8.31
C ALA A 32 -8.84 -11.34 -7.61
N ARG A 33 -7.86 -12.26 -7.70
CA ARG A 33 -6.50 -12.03 -7.20
C ARG A 33 -5.87 -10.81 -7.86
N THR A 34 -5.96 -10.68 -9.18
CA THR A 34 -5.43 -9.51 -9.90
C THR A 34 -6.06 -8.20 -9.43
N LEU A 35 -7.38 -8.17 -9.23
CA LEU A 35 -8.07 -6.99 -8.70
C LEU A 35 -7.56 -6.64 -7.28
N LEU A 36 -7.43 -7.63 -6.41
CA LEU A 36 -6.95 -7.43 -5.04
C LEU A 36 -5.49 -6.97 -5.00
N GLU A 37 -4.63 -7.51 -5.86
CA GLU A 37 -3.23 -7.09 -5.98
C GLU A 37 -3.12 -5.67 -6.52
N GLN A 38 -3.97 -5.28 -7.49
CA GLN A 38 -4.03 -3.91 -8.01
C GLN A 38 -4.51 -2.92 -6.96
N GLU A 39 -5.55 -3.28 -6.21
CA GLU A 39 -6.06 -2.46 -5.11
C GLU A 39 -4.97 -2.30 -4.02
N ALA A 40 -4.32 -3.38 -3.62
CA ALA A 40 -3.25 -3.35 -2.62
C ALA A 40 -2.00 -2.59 -3.11
N ALA A 41 -1.75 -2.56 -4.41
CA ALA A 41 -0.67 -1.78 -5.00
C ALA A 41 -0.95 -0.27 -5.02
N THR A 42 -2.21 0.14 -4.89
CA THR A 42 -2.62 1.55 -4.87
C THR A 42 -2.48 2.08 -3.44
N PRO A 43 -1.48 2.92 -3.14
CA PRO A 43 -1.30 3.43 -1.80
C PRO A 43 -2.42 4.43 -1.50
N THR A 44 -3.12 4.27 -0.38
CA THR A 44 -4.08 5.26 0.08
C THR A 44 -3.40 6.61 0.28
N THR A 45 -4.13 7.71 0.10
CA THR A 45 -3.60 9.06 0.36
C THR A 45 -3.03 9.18 1.77
N GLU A 46 -3.66 8.52 2.74
CA GLU A 46 -3.18 8.43 4.12
C GLU A 46 -1.82 7.72 4.21
N ASN A 47 -1.65 6.57 3.54
CA ASN A 47 -0.38 5.87 3.48
C ASN A 47 0.71 6.69 2.76
N VAL A 48 0.34 7.43 1.71
CA VAL A 48 1.24 8.37 1.03
C VAL A 48 1.67 9.48 1.99
N ILE A 49 0.74 10.10 2.72
CA ILE A 49 1.02 11.14 3.71
C ILE A 49 1.89 10.61 4.85
N ALA A 50 1.61 9.41 5.37
CA ALA A 50 2.42 8.76 6.40
C ALA A 50 3.87 8.55 5.93
N ARG A 51 4.05 8.07 4.70
CA ARG A 51 5.38 7.88 4.08
C ARG A 51 6.11 9.20 3.83
N ILE A 52 5.37 10.25 3.45
CA ILE A 52 5.93 11.61 3.32
C ILE A 52 6.40 12.10 4.70
N ARG A 53 5.58 11.97 5.75
CA ARG A 53 5.94 12.36 7.12
C ARG A 53 7.18 11.63 7.60
N GLU A 54 7.23 10.30 7.45
CA GLU A 54 8.39 9.48 7.81
C GLU A 54 9.68 9.97 7.11
N ARG A 55 9.62 10.22 5.79
CA ARG A 55 10.77 10.73 5.02
C ARG A 55 11.19 12.14 5.44
N VAL A 56 10.23 13.03 5.70
CA VAL A 56 10.48 14.41 6.13
C VAL A 56 11.10 14.42 7.53
N THR A 57 10.56 13.64 8.47
CA THR A 57 11.12 13.47 9.82
C THR A 57 12.52 12.88 9.76
N ALA A 58 12.78 11.86 8.94
CA ALA A 58 14.12 11.28 8.80
C ALA A 58 15.14 12.28 8.23
N ARG A 59 14.74 13.09 7.22
CA ARG A 59 15.62 14.10 6.60
C ARG A 59 15.92 15.27 7.55
N LEU A 60 14.93 15.73 8.31
CA LEU A 60 15.14 16.77 9.33
C LEU A 60 15.95 16.23 10.52
N SER A 61 15.76 14.96 10.91
CA SER A 61 16.35 14.41 12.13
C SER A 61 17.86 14.21 12.05
N ALA A 62 18.43 13.77 10.92
CA ALA A 62 19.86 13.46 10.86
C ALA A 62 20.76 14.71 10.79
N SER A 63 20.48 15.63 9.87
CA SER A 63 21.34 16.81 9.67
C SER A 63 21.16 17.85 10.77
N VAL A 64 19.96 18.02 11.31
CA VAL A 64 19.71 18.96 12.42
C VAL A 64 20.30 18.44 13.71
N ALA A 65 20.17 17.14 14.01
CA ALA A 65 20.79 16.58 15.21
C ALA A 65 22.32 16.65 15.18
N ILE A 66 22.95 16.41 14.03
CA ILE A 66 24.42 16.54 13.89
C ILE A 66 24.86 18.01 14.06
N ALA A 67 24.12 18.94 13.45
CA ALA A 67 24.43 20.37 13.56
C ALA A 67 24.27 20.89 14.99
N ASP A 68 23.27 20.40 15.74
CA ASP A 68 23.05 20.76 17.13
C ASP A 68 24.17 20.23 18.05
N VAL A 69 24.59 18.97 17.83
CA VAL A 69 25.72 18.36 18.55
C VAL A 69 27.04 19.08 18.29
N GLN A 70 27.30 19.51 17.05
CA GLN A 70 28.50 20.29 16.71
C GLN A 70 28.46 21.69 17.36
N SER A 71 27.32 22.37 17.28
CA SER A 71 27.12 23.69 17.90
C SER A 71 27.31 23.67 19.42
N GLY A 72 26.99 22.55 20.08
CA GLY A 72 27.24 22.35 21.51
C GLY A 72 28.71 22.20 21.87
N ARG A 73 29.54 21.58 21.00
CA ARG A 73 30.99 21.43 21.24
C ARG A 73 31.77 22.72 21.05
N GLU A 74 31.34 23.59 20.15
CA GLU A 74 32.01 24.87 19.88
C GLU A 74 31.78 25.91 20.99
N ARG A 75 30.78 25.69 21.85
CA ARG A 75 30.43 26.59 22.97
C ARG A 75 30.97 26.14 24.33
N ALA A 76 31.68 25.01 24.40
CA ALA A 76 32.31 24.45 25.60
C ALA A 76 33.82 24.65 25.54
#